data_AF-A0A934BK58-F1
#
_entry.id   AF-A0A934BK58-F1
#
_cell.length_a   1.000
_cell.length_b   1.000
_cell.length_c   1.000
_cell.angle_alpha   90.00
_cell.angle_beta   90.00
_cell.angle_gamma   90.00
#
_symmetry.space_group_name_H-M   'P 1'
#
loop_
_entity.id
_entity.type
_entity.pdbx_description
1 polymer ?
#
loop_
_entity_poly.entity_id
_entity_poly.type
_entity_poly.pdbx_seq_one_letter_code
_entity_poly.pdbx_strand_id
1 'polypeptide(L)'
;MRITDKSALVELAGYLKGTDNISQRHDANLKDISKDKADKVELSQRSKEIRKAREVVEASPDIRAEKVDSIKKAVENNAYNIKGEEIARSIIKRSLIDTVL
;
A
#
# COMPACT_ATOMS: atom_id res chain seq x y z
N MET A 1 10.01 -13.72 -6.19
CA MET A 1 8.98 -14.60 -5.60
C MET A 1 8.67 -15.69 -6.64
N ARG A 2 8.76 -16.98 -6.29
CA ARG A 2 8.66 -18.12 -7.24
C ARG A 2 7.21 -18.55 -7.39
N ILE A 3 6.68 -18.58 -8.62
CA ILE A 3 5.35 -19.13 -8.93
C ILE A 3 5.56 -20.60 -9.30
N THR A 4 5.12 -21.50 -8.43
CA THR A 4 5.08 -22.95 -8.71
C THR A 4 3.61 -23.36 -8.70
N ASP A 5 2.99 -23.41 -9.87
CA ASP A 5 1.73 -24.13 -10.05
C ASP A 5 1.68 -24.70 -11.47
N LYS A 6 1.65 -26.03 -11.55
CA LYS A 6 1.81 -26.83 -12.78
C LYS A 6 0.59 -26.71 -13.71
N SER A 7 -0.52 -26.18 -13.21
CA SER A 7 -1.77 -25.91 -13.94
C SER A 7 -1.64 -24.73 -14.90
N ALA A 8 -0.86 -23.69 -14.55
CA ALA A 8 -0.64 -22.52 -15.41
C ALA A 8 0.09 -22.87 -16.73
N LEU A 9 0.88 -23.95 -16.72
CA LEU A 9 1.57 -24.45 -17.91
C LEU A 9 0.62 -25.15 -18.89
N VAL A 10 -0.47 -25.73 -18.40
CA VAL A 10 -1.47 -26.42 -19.24
C VAL A 10 -2.34 -25.39 -19.98
N GLU A 11 -2.66 -24.26 -19.36
CA GLU A 11 -3.36 -23.14 -20.00
C GLU A 11 -2.50 -22.44 -21.07
N LEU A 12 -1.19 -22.30 -20.82
CA LEU A 12 -0.25 -21.70 -21.78
C LEU A 12 -0.16 -22.53 -23.08
N ALA A 13 -0.22 -23.86 -22.97
CA ALA A 13 -0.15 -24.75 -24.13
C ALA A 13 -1.39 -24.65 -25.05
N GLY A 14 -2.56 -24.33 -24.49
CA GLY A 14 -3.77 -24.09 -25.29
C GLY A 14 -3.68 -22.82 -26.15
N TYR A 15 -3.00 -21.79 -25.64
CA TYR A 15 -2.79 -20.52 -26.34
C TYR A 15 -1.74 -20.61 -27.46
N LEU A 16 -0.72 -21.45 -27.32
CA LEU A 16 0.36 -21.59 -28.30
C LEU A 16 -0.05 -22.36 -29.57
N LYS A 17 -1.15 -23.11 -29.54
CA LYS A 17 -1.61 -23.92 -30.69
C LYS A 17 -2.30 -23.10 -31.79
N GLY A 18 -2.50 -21.79 -31.58
CA GLY A 18 -3.23 -20.90 -32.48
C GLY A 18 -2.37 -20.11 -33.50
N THR A 19 -1.04 -20.17 -33.43
CA THR A 19 -0.17 -19.23 -34.16
C THR A 19 0.52 -19.78 -35.41
N ASP A 20 0.33 -21.04 -35.78
CA ASP A 20 1.06 -21.63 -36.92
C ASP A 20 0.49 -21.31 -38.31
N ASN A 21 -0.57 -20.49 -38.43
CA ASN A 21 -1.24 -20.21 -39.71
C ASN A 21 -1.19 -18.74 -40.20
N ILE A 22 -0.43 -17.85 -39.56
CA ILE A 22 -0.48 -16.39 -39.85
C ILE A 22 0.78 -15.86 -40.56
N SER A 23 1.83 -16.67 -40.72
CA SER A 23 3.16 -16.20 -41.15
C SER A 23 3.39 -16.00 -42.66
N GLN A 24 2.37 -15.80 -43.51
CA GLN A 24 2.62 -15.70 -44.97
C GLN A 24 1.96 -14.53 -45.71
N ARG A 25 1.40 -13.48 -45.06
CA ARG A 25 0.64 -12.47 -45.84
C ARG A 25 0.92 -10.98 -45.67
N HIS A 26 1.82 -10.49 -44.82
CA HIS A 26 2.00 -9.02 -44.72
C HIS A 26 3.44 -8.56 -44.51
N ASP A 27 4.24 -8.56 -45.59
CA ASP A 27 5.59 -7.97 -45.63
C ASP A 27 5.67 -6.53 -46.18
N ALA A 28 4.54 -5.85 -46.45
CA ALA A 28 4.58 -4.57 -47.17
C ALA A 28 4.16 -3.31 -46.38
N ASN A 29 3.85 -3.38 -45.08
CA ASN A 29 3.38 -2.18 -44.36
C ASN A 29 3.62 -2.20 -42.84
N LEU A 30 4.87 -2.22 -42.39
CA LEU A 30 5.21 -2.32 -40.95
C LEU A 30 6.37 -1.39 -40.51
N LYS A 31 6.64 -0.30 -41.24
CA LYS A 31 7.79 0.58 -40.95
C LYS A 31 7.45 1.91 -40.26
N ASP A 32 6.25 2.05 -39.70
CA ASP A 32 5.81 3.29 -39.01
C ASP A 32 5.08 3.07 -37.65
N ILE A 33 5.11 1.87 -37.06
CA ILE A 33 4.33 1.57 -35.83
C ILE A 33 5.22 1.17 -34.63
N SER A 34 6.54 1.38 -34.72
CA SER A 34 7.49 0.88 -33.73
C SER A 34 8.01 1.93 -32.75
N LYS A 35 7.27 3.03 -32.51
CA LYS A 35 7.66 4.03 -31.48
C LYS A 35 6.68 4.19 -30.30
N ASP A 36 5.48 3.60 -30.36
CA ASP A 36 4.41 3.92 -29.39
C ASP A 36 3.82 2.71 -28.62
N LYS A 37 4.51 1.58 -28.54
CA LYS A 37 4.11 0.48 -27.64
C LYS A 37 5.00 0.44 -26.41
N ALA A 38 4.98 1.52 -25.64
CA ALA A 38 5.42 1.46 -24.25
C ALA A 38 4.31 0.82 -23.42
N ASP A 39 4.63 -0.26 -22.71
CA ASP A 39 3.69 -0.88 -21.78
C ASP A 39 3.24 0.15 -20.73
N LYS A 40 1.97 0.55 -20.78
CA LYS A 40 1.39 1.55 -19.89
C LYS A 40 0.92 0.87 -18.61
N VAL A 41 1.66 1.07 -17.53
CA VAL A 41 1.28 0.56 -16.20
C VAL A 41 0.45 1.63 -15.49
N GLU A 42 -0.86 1.38 -15.32
CA GLU A 42 -1.73 2.28 -14.56
C GLU A 42 -1.96 1.77 -13.14
N LEU A 43 -1.62 2.60 -12.15
CA LEU A 43 -1.85 2.28 -10.74
C LEU A 43 -3.34 2.45 -10.40
N SER A 44 -3.91 1.47 -9.69
CA SER A 44 -5.32 1.52 -9.25
C SER A 44 -5.59 2.76 -8.37
N GLN A 45 -6.82 3.28 -8.42
CA GLN A 45 -7.23 4.45 -7.64
C GLN A 45 -6.95 4.27 -6.13
N ARG A 46 -7.31 3.11 -5.58
CA ARG A 46 -7.04 2.73 -4.19
C ARG A 46 -5.55 2.81 -3.82
N SER A 47 -4.66 2.44 -4.73
CA SER A 47 -3.21 2.50 -4.46
C SER A 47 -2.69 3.93 -4.43
N LYS A 48 -3.28 4.83 -5.23
CA LYS A 48 -2.96 6.27 -5.21
C LYS A 48 -3.42 6.91 -3.90
N GLU A 49 -4.61 6.54 -3.42
CA GLU A 49 -5.14 7.00 -2.13
C GLU A 49 -4.26 6.58 -0.95
N ILE A 50 -3.82 5.32 -0.92
CA ILE A 50 -2.93 4.82 0.12
C ILE A 50 -1.57 5.53 0.10
N ARG A 51 -1.01 5.80 -1.09
CA ARG A 51 0.24 6.58 -1.22
C ARG A 51 0.08 7.99 -0.68
N LYS A 52 -0.99 8.68 -1.07
CA LYS A 52 -1.29 10.03 -0.57
C LYS A 52 -1.47 10.05 0.95
N ALA A 53 -2.16 9.05 1.51
CA ALA A 53 -2.32 8.93 2.96
C ALA A 53 -0.97 8.70 3.67
N ARG A 54 -0.09 7.88 3.10
CA ARG A 54 1.27 7.65 3.62
C ARG A 54 2.12 8.92 3.58
N GLU A 55 2.10 9.65 2.48
CA GLU A 55 2.82 10.92 2.33
C GLU A 55 2.39 11.94 3.40
N VAL A 56 1.10 12.03 3.69
CA VAL A 56 0.58 12.93 4.75
C VAL A 56 1.05 12.50 6.14
N VAL A 57 1.09 11.20 6.41
CA VAL A 57 1.59 10.67 7.69
C VAL A 57 3.10 10.92 7.83
N GLU A 58 3.88 10.72 6.78
CA GLU A 58 5.33 10.96 6.78
C GLU A 58 5.67 12.46 6.87
N ALA A 59 4.87 13.33 6.25
CA ALA A 59 5.03 14.77 6.35
C ALA A 59 4.58 15.34 7.71
N SER A 60 3.87 14.55 8.52
CA SER A 60 3.45 14.98 9.84
C SER A 60 4.65 15.02 10.79
N PRO A 61 4.75 16.05 11.65
CA PRO A 61 5.86 16.15 12.60
C PRO A 61 5.80 14.99 13.61
N ASP A 62 6.98 14.44 13.92
CA ASP A 62 7.14 13.37 14.91
C ASP A 62 6.59 13.79 16.28
N ILE A 63 6.77 15.07 16.63
CA ILE A 63 6.23 15.65 17.86
C ILE A 63 5.16 16.69 17.51
N ARG A 64 3.93 16.44 17.99
CA ARG A 64 2.84 17.43 17.98
C ARG A 64 3.00 18.43 19.12
N ALA A 65 3.91 19.39 18.98
CA ALA A 65 4.27 20.35 20.02
C ALA A 65 3.06 21.04 20.69
N GLU A 66 2.08 21.50 19.90
CA GLU A 66 0.85 22.12 20.41
C GLU A 66 0.05 21.19 21.36
N LYS A 67 -0.04 19.90 21.02
CA LYS A 67 -0.73 18.91 21.85
C LYS A 67 0.03 18.65 23.15
N VAL A 68 1.36 18.63 23.08
CA VAL A 68 2.21 18.45 24.26
C VAL A 68 2.09 19.66 25.19
N ASP A 69 2.16 20.87 24.66
CA ASP A 69 2.13 22.09 25.46
C ASP A 69 0.76 22.33 26.10
N SER A 70 -0.33 22.01 25.39
CA SER A 70 -1.68 22.06 25.98
C SER A 70 -1.85 21.08 27.14
N ILE A 71 -1.30 19.87 27.03
CA ILE A 71 -1.31 18.90 28.13
C ILE A 71 -0.45 19.38 29.29
N LYS A 72 0.77 19.87 29.03
CA LYS A 72 1.65 20.43 30.08
C LYS A 72 0.96 21.53 30.88
N LYS A 73 0.35 22.50 30.19
CA LYS A 73 -0.42 23.57 30.83
C LYS A 73 -1.59 23.05 31.66
N ALA A 74 -2.31 22.05 31.16
CA ALA A 74 -3.40 21.45 31.92
C ALA A 74 -2.91 20.75 33.20
N VAL A 75 -1.74 20.11 33.14
CA VAL A 75 -1.10 19.47 34.29
C VAL A 75 -0.61 20.52 35.31
N GLU A 76 0.10 21.56 34.84
CA GLU A 76 0.58 22.67 35.68
C GLU A 76 -0.57 23.37 36.42
N ASN A 77 -1.69 23.57 35.74
CA ASN A 77 -2.86 24.24 36.31
C ASN A 77 -3.76 23.30 37.14
N ASN A 78 -3.34 22.06 37.41
CA ASN A 78 -4.14 21.01 38.07
C ASN A 78 -5.53 20.76 37.42
N ALA A 79 -5.69 21.15 36.16
CA ALA A 79 -6.93 21.02 35.39
C ALA A 79 -6.95 19.74 34.54
N TYR A 80 -5.88 18.96 34.58
CA TYR A 80 -5.79 17.69 33.88
C TYR A 80 -6.57 16.60 34.62
N ASN A 81 -7.86 16.48 34.31
CA ASN A 81 -8.75 15.49 34.90
C ASN A 81 -8.97 14.30 33.95
N ILE A 82 -8.41 13.14 34.29
CA ILE A 82 -8.67 11.87 33.60
C ILE A 82 -9.51 10.97 34.49
N LYS A 83 -10.49 10.29 33.87
CA LYS A 83 -11.30 9.26 34.55
C LYS A 83 -10.40 8.08 34.94
N GLY A 84 -10.53 7.59 36.18
CA GLY A 84 -9.74 6.44 36.65
C GLY A 84 -9.89 5.18 35.79
N GLU A 85 -11.04 5.01 35.14
CA GLU A 85 -11.27 3.93 34.16
C GLU A 85 -10.28 3.96 33.00
N GLU A 86 -9.97 5.14 32.46
CA GLU A 86 -9.04 5.30 31.33
C GLU A 86 -7.61 4.95 31.74
N ILE A 87 -7.24 5.21 32.99
CA ILE A 87 -5.96 4.81 33.57
C ILE A 87 -5.89 3.28 33.69
N ALA A 88 -6.90 2.66 34.30
CA ALA A 88 -6.97 1.21 34.45
C ALA A 88 -6.93 0.50 33.08
N ARG A 89 -7.69 1.01 32.11
CA ARG A 89 -7.70 0.53 30.72
C ARG A 89 -6.31 0.60 30.10
N SER A 90 -5.59 1.70 30.31
CA SER A 90 -4.24 1.89 29.77
C SER A 90 -3.21 0.94 30.40
N ILE A 91 -3.31 0.70 31.72
CA ILE A 91 -2.47 -0.27 32.43
C ILE A 91 -2.67 -1.69 31.89
N ILE A 92 -3.93 -2.12 31.79
CA ILE A 92 -4.27 -3.46 31.28
C ILE A 92 -3.82 -3.60 29.83
N LYS A 93 -4.13 -2.61 28.98
CA LYS A 93 -3.73 -2.61 27.57
C LYS A 93 -2.22 -2.75 27.43
N ARG A 94 -1.43 -2.04 28.25
CA ARG A 94 0.03 -2.13 28.18
C ARG A 94 0.54 -3.51 28.57
N SER A 95 0.02 -4.08 29.66
CA SER A 95 0.37 -5.44 30.12
C SER A 95 0.07 -6.51 29.06
N LEU A 96 -1.05 -6.38 28.33
CA LEU A 96 -1.40 -7.31 27.26
C LEU A 96 -0.48 -7.18 26.03
N ILE A 97 0.00 -5.97 25.72
CA ILE A 97 0.93 -5.77 24.60
C ILE A 97 2.31 -6.34 24.96
N ASP A 98 2.77 -6.09 26.19
CA ASP A 98 4.10 -6.54 26.65
C ASP A 98 4.19 -8.08 26.80
N THR A 99 3.06 -8.80 26.89
CA THR A 99 3.04 -10.27 26.97
C THR A 99 2.92 -10.97 25.61
N VAL A 100 2.57 -10.24 24.55
CA VAL A 100 2.35 -10.78 23.20
C VAL A 100 3.53 -10.48 22.25
N LEU A 101 4.45 -9.60 22.65
CA LEU A 101 5.75 -9.37 22.02
C LEU A 101 6.86 -10.15 22.73
#